data_AF-A0A2S9G3E4-F1
#
_entry.id   AF-A0A2S9G3E4-F1
#
_cell.length_a   1.000
_cell.length_b   1.000
_cell.length_c   1.000
_cell.angle_alpha   90.00
_cell.angle_beta   90.00
_cell.angle_gamma   90.00
#
_symmetry.space_group_name_H-M   'P 1'
#
loop_
_entity.id
_entity.type
_entity.pdbx_description
1 polymer ?
#
loop_
_entity_poly.entity_id
_entity_poly.type
_entity_poly.pdbx_seq_one_letter_code
_entity_poly.pdbx_strand_id
1 'polypeptide(L)' 'AAALVDAAGGQVRAKYGWTDVARFAALGIPAVNYGPGDPNLAHRADEHVDVEQITAVTEMLRRYLTG' A
#
# COMPACT_ATOMS: atom_id res chain seq x y z
N ALA A 1 -11.77 -2.84 -2.13
CA ALA A 1 -10.92 -1.78 -1.54
C ALA A 1 -11.33 -1.38 -0.13
N ALA A 2 -12.59 -1.01 0.14
CA ALA A 2 -13.01 -0.48 1.46
C ALA A 2 -12.59 -1.36 2.65
N ALA A 3 -12.87 -2.67 2.62
CA ALA A 3 -12.47 -3.57 3.72
C ALA A 3 -10.95 -3.62 3.99
N LEU A 4 -10.12 -3.47 2.95
CA LEU A 4 -8.67 -3.39 3.10
C LEU A 4 -8.23 -2.05 3.70
N VAL A 5 -8.90 -0.96 3.31
CA VAL A 5 -8.67 0.36 3.91
C VAL A 5 -8.99 0.34 5.40
N ASP A 6 -10.12 -0.25 5.78
CA ASP A 6 -10.53 -0.38 7.18
C ASP A 6 -9.54 -1.23 7.97
N ALA A 7 -9.13 -2.38 7.42
CA ALA A 7 -8.11 -3.25 8.02
C ALA A 7 -6.74 -2.56 8.19
N ALA A 8 -6.40 -1.63 7.29
CA ALA A 8 -5.17 -0.83 7.34
C ALA A 8 -5.27 0.40 8.27
N GLY A 9 -6.36 0.55 9.04
CA GLY A 9 -6.54 1.65 9.99
C GLY A 9 -7.18 2.91 9.41
N GLY A 10 -7.79 2.82 8.22
CA GLY A 10 -8.66 3.86 7.66
C GLY A 10 -7.96 5.13 7.17
N GLN A 11 -6.63 5.23 7.30
CA GLN A 11 -5.86 6.37 6.81
C GLN A 11 -5.63 6.25 5.31
N VAL A 12 -6.38 6.99 4.50
CA VAL A 12 -6.25 7.02 3.04
C VAL A 12 -5.88 8.42 2.56
N ARG A 13 -4.91 8.49 1.65
CA ARG A 13 -4.60 9.70 0.90
C ARG A 13 -4.76 9.44 -0.59
N ALA A 14 -5.26 10.44 -1.32
CA ALA A 14 -5.26 10.39 -2.78
C ALA A 14 -3.82 10.18 -3.30
N LYS A 15 -3.67 9.25 -4.24
CA LYS A 15 -2.42 9.05 -4.98
C LYS A 15 -2.52 9.85 -6.28
N TYR A 16 -1.80 10.96 -6.35
CA TYR A 16 -1.77 11.81 -7.55
C TYR A 16 -0.79 11.31 -8.63
N GLY A 17 0.20 10.51 -8.25
CA GLY A 17 1.10 9.85 -9.21
C GLY A 17 0.49 8.60 -9.84
N TRP A 18 0.96 8.20 -11.01
CA TRP A 18 0.49 6.99 -11.69
C TRP A 18 1.18 5.73 -11.13
N THR A 19 0.41 4.66 -10.95
CA THR A 19 0.91 3.31 -10.70
C THR A 19 0.02 2.31 -11.45
N ASP A 20 0.45 1.05 -11.54
CA ASP A 20 -0.35 -0.01 -12.18
C ASP A 20 -1.73 -0.23 -11.51
N VAL A 21 -1.97 0.32 -10.31
CA VAL A 21 -3.31 0.38 -9.69
C VAL A 21 -4.35 1.01 -10.63
N ALA A 22 -3.96 1.98 -11.47
CA ALA A 22 -4.85 2.58 -12.46
C ALA A 22 -5.39 1.58 -13.49
N ARG A 23 -4.66 0.49 -13.76
CA ARG A 23 -5.11 -0.57 -14.69
C ARG A 23 -6.31 -1.34 -14.14
N PHE A 24 -6.42 -1.49 -12.82
CA PHE A 24 -7.57 -2.14 -12.19
C PHE A 24 -8.86 -1.33 -12.37
N ALA A 25 -8.76 0.00 -12.37
CA ALA A 25 -9.91 0.87 -12.59
C ALA A 25 -10.51 0.68 -14.01
N ALA A 26 -9.66 0.46 -15.02
CA ALA A 26 -10.11 0.13 -16.37
C ALA A 26 -10.90 -1.19 -16.46
N LEU A 27 -10.72 -2.08 -15.47
CA LEU A 27 -11.44 -3.35 -15.33
C LEU A 27 -12.62 -3.27 -14.35
N GLY A 28 -12.92 -2.09 -13.80
CA GLY A 28 -13.97 -1.90 -12.80
C GLY A 28 -13.63 -2.50 -11.42
N ILE A 29 -12.35 -2.79 -11.14
CA ILE A 29 -11.91 -3.41 -9.90
C ILE A 29 -11.42 -2.31 -8.92
N PRO A 30 -12.03 -2.17 -7.73
CA PRO A 30 -11.55 -1.21 -6.73
C PRO A 30 -10.19 -1.63 -6.16
N ALA A 31 -9.16 -0.80 -6.33
CA ALA A 31 -7.79 -1.07 -5.92
C ALA A 31 -7.15 0.11 -5.16
N VAL A 32 -6.11 -0.19 -4.37
CA VAL A 32 -5.38 0.79 -3.54
C VAL A 32 -3.87 0.54 -3.65
N ASN A 33 -3.06 1.57 -3.45
CA ASN A 33 -1.62 1.43 -3.23
C ASN A 33 -1.37 1.26 -1.73
N TYR A 34 -0.70 0.18 -1.32
CA TYR A 34 -0.38 -0.07 0.07
C TYR A 34 0.96 -0.83 0.17
N GLY A 35 1.91 -0.29 0.93
CA GLY A 35 3.25 -0.86 1.08
C GLY A 35 4.11 -0.04 2.06
N PRO A 36 5.26 -0.59 2.52
CA PRO A 36 6.14 0.08 3.47
C PRO A 36 7.06 1.09 2.77
N GLY A 37 7.71 1.94 3.57
CA GLY A 37 8.73 2.88 3.11
C GLY A 37 8.21 4.25 2.68
N ASP A 38 9.14 5.21 2.62
CA ASP A 38 8.86 6.54 2.07
C ASP A 38 9.03 6.51 0.54
N PRO A 39 7.97 6.79 -0.25
CA PRO A 39 8.08 6.83 -1.70
C PRO A 39 9.06 7.89 -2.22
N ASN A 40 9.43 8.89 -1.43
CA ASN A 40 10.43 9.91 -1.82
C ASN A 40 11.87 9.38 -1.77
N LEU A 41 12.10 8.20 -1.19
CA LEU A 41 13.39 7.53 -1.16
C LEU A 41 13.60 6.60 -2.37
N ALA A 42 12.54 6.26 -3.09
CA ALA A 42 12.62 5.40 -4.26
C ALA A 42 13.57 5.99 -5.32
N HIS A 43 14.40 5.13 -5.93
CA HIS A 43 15.36 5.48 -6.98
C HIS A 43 16.48 6.44 -6.54
N ARG A 44 16.75 6.54 -5.23
CA ARG A 44 17.92 7.25 -4.71
C ARG A 44 19.06 6.29 -4.39
N ALA A 45 20.28 6.80 -4.38
CA ALA A 45 21.46 5.98 -4.04
C ALA A 45 21.43 5.46 -2.60
N ASP A 46 20.75 6.20 -1.71
CA ASP A 46 20.52 5.89 -0.31
C ASP A 46 19.12 5.34 -0.03
N GLU A 47 18.51 4.64 -1.00
CA GLU A 47 17.22 3.99 -0.82
C GLU A 47 17.25 3.00 0.37
N HIS A 48 16.36 3.21 1.32
CA HIS A 48 16.23 2.37 2.51
C HIS A 48 14.78 2.40 3.02
N VAL A 49 14.48 1.43 3.88
CA VAL A 49 13.19 1.31 4.56
C VAL A 49 13.45 0.81 5.98
N ASP A 50 12.65 1.28 6.93
CA ASP A 50 12.65 0.73 8.27
C ASP A 50 12.08 -0.70 8.24
N VAL A 51 12.87 -1.65 8.77
CA VAL A 51 12.52 -3.07 8.78
C VAL A 51 11.21 -3.31 9.54
N GLU A 52 10.91 -2.52 10.56
CA GLU A 52 9.64 -2.64 11.31
C GLU A 52 8.42 -2.40 10.42
N GLN A 53 8.52 -1.50 9.42
CA GLN A 53 7.43 -1.23 8.49
C GLN A 53 7.13 -2.42 7.60
N ILE A 54 8.16 -3.19 7.20
CA ILE A 54 7.99 -4.41 6.40
C ILE A 54 7.16 -5.42 7.19
N THR A 55 7.52 -5.66 8.45
CA THR A 55 6.82 -6.59 9.34
C THR A 55 5.39 -6.14 9.58
N ALA A 56 5.16 -4.85 9.90
CA ALA A 56 3.83 -4.32 10.17
C ALA A 56 2.87 -4.44 8.97
N VAL A 57 3.33 -4.11 7.76
CA VAL A 57 2.55 -4.28 6.52
C VAL A 57 2.21 -5.75 6.29
N THR A 58 3.19 -6.64 6.49
CA THR A 58 3.02 -8.09 6.30
C THR A 58 1.99 -8.66 7.30
N GLU A 59 2.08 -8.29 8.56
CA GLU A 59 1.14 -8.71 9.60
C GLU A 59 -0.27 -8.20 9.36
N MET A 60 -0.42 -6.94 8.92
CA MET A 60 -1.72 -6.39 8.53
C MET A 60 -2.32 -7.20 7.38
N LEU A 61 -1.58 -7.40 6.28
CA LEU A 61 -2.05 -8.17 5.13
C LEU A 61 -2.40 -9.61 5.51
N ARG A 62 -1.58 -10.25 6.35
CA ARG A 62 -1.87 -11.60 6.86
C ARG A 62 -3.19 -11.61 7.63
N ARG A 63 -3.38 -10.71 8.60
CA ARG A 63 -4.64 -10.61 9.35
C ARG A 63 -5.86 -10.39 8.46
N TYR A 64 -5.74 -9.54 7.43
CA TYR A 64 -6.83 -9.27 6.49
C TYR A 64 -7.18 -10.51 5.63
N LEU A 65 -6.17 -11.24 5.16
CA LEU A 65 -6.35 -12.37 4.23
C LEU A 65 -6.71 -13.68 4.94
N THR A 66 -6.31 -13.84 6.21
CA THR A 66 -6.52 -15.07 6.99
C THR A 66 -7.49 -14.88 8.15
N GLY A 67 -8.30 -13.82 8.11
CA GLY A 67 -9.38 -13.60 9.09
C GLY A 67 -10.26 -14.83 9.27
#